data_AF-A0A0F9RYY2-F1
#
_entry.id   AF-A0A0F9RYY2-F1
#
_cell.length_a   1.000
_cell.length_b   1.000
_cell.length_c   1.000
_cell.angle_alpha   90.00
_cell.angle_beta   90.00
_cell.angle_gamma   90.00
#
_symmetry.space_group_name_H-M   'P 1'
#
loop_
_entity.id
_entity.type
_entity.pdbx_description
1 polymer ?
#
loop_
_entity_poly.entity_id
_entity_poly.type
_entity_poly.pdbx_seq_one_letter_code
_entity_poly.pdbx_strand_id
1 'polypeptide(L)'
;MANMIKIKGKEVSEDTIALALMQYFTKHPEKYVFRAGDVVEYNGIGRGCGKRIIVRIGGVLHSVRVDTGIHLSHTQSQRRFEECEYRKIGVLSDYIK
;
A
#
# COMPACT_ATOMS: atom_id res chain seq x y z
N MET A 1 -15.01 24.32 -20.71
CA MET A 1 -16.00 23.23 -20.75
C MET A 1 -15.40 22.09 -19.95
N ALA A 2 -16.06 21.66 -18.87
CA ALA A 2 -15.53 20.59 -18.02
C ALA A 2 -15.82 19.23 -18.67
N ASN A 3 -14.80 18.37 -18.78
CA ASN A 3 -14.98 17.00 -19.25
C ASN A 3 -15.79 16.21 -18.20
N MET A 4 -16.77 15.45 -18.68
CA MET A 4 -17.71 14.69 -17.85
C MET A 4 -17.45 13.20 -18.00
N ILE A 5 -17.29 12.51 -16.87
CA ILE A 5 -17.02 11.07 -16.80
C ILE A 5 -18.18 10.39 -16.09
N LYS A 6 -18.64 9.26 -16.64
CA LYS A 6 -19.77 8.50 -16.08
C LYS A 6 -19.26 7.41 -15.12
N ILE A 7 -19.56 7.56 -13.83
CA ILE A 7 -19.19 6.61 -12.78
C ILE A 7 -20.46 6.08 -12.13
N LYS A 8 -20.68 4.76 -12.16
CA LYS A 8 -21.88 4.09 -11.62
C LYS A 8 -23.20 4.72 -12.07
N GLY A 9 -23.26 5.13 -13.34
CA GLY A 9 -24.46 5.74 -13.92
C GLY A 9 -24.66 7.23 -13.61
N LYS A 10 -23.78 7.86 -12.82
CA LYS A 10 -23.80 9.31 -12.57
C LYS A 10 -22.71 10.00 -13.36
N GLU A 11 -23.03 11.13 -13.96
CA GLU A 11 -22.04 11.96 -14.63
C GLU A 11 -21.38 12.90 -13.63
N VAL A 12 -20.06 12.87 -13.61
CA VAL A 12 -19.21 13.60 -12.66
C VAL A 12 -18.15 14.33 -13.46
N SER A 13 -17.90 15.59 -13.15
CA SER A 13 -16.83 16.34 -13.81
C SER A 13 -15.45 15.83 -13.40
N GLU A 14 -14.48 15.91 -14.30
CA GLU A 14 -13.06 15.62 -14.01
C GLU A 14 -12.56 16.41 -12.79
N ASP A 15 -12.94 17.68 -12.67
CA ASP A 15 -12.56 18.53 -11.53
C ASP A 15 -13.06 17.98 -10.19
N THR A 16 -14.27 17.41 -10.17
CA THR A 16 -14.85 16.80 -8.96
C THR A 16 -14.12 15.51 -8.59
N ILE A 17 -13.70 14.73 -9.58
CA ILE A 17 -12.89 13.52 -9.37
C ILE A 17 -11.51 13.91 -8.84
N ALA A 18 -10.87 14.92 -9.43
CA ALA A 18 -9.58 15.42 -9.00
C ALA A 18 -9.61 15.96 -7.56
N LEU A 19 -10.66 16.72 -7.19
CA LEU A 19 -10.89 17.19 -5.83
C LEU A 19 -11.14 16.05 -4.84
N ALA A 20 -11.93 15.04 -5.23
CA ALA A 20 -12.17 13.87 -4.39
C ALA A 20 -10.91 13.04 -4.17
N LEU A 21 -10.11 12.83 -5.23
CA LEU A 21 -8.81 12.16 -5.15
C LEU A 21 -7.82 12.96 -4.30
N MET A 22 -7.72 14.27 -4.49
CA MET A 22 -6.92 15.15 -3.64
C MET A 22 -7.35 15.02 -2.19
N GLN A 23 -8.62 15.19 -1.85
CA GLN A 23 -9.09 15.06 -0.46
C GLN A 23 -8.84 13.67 0.12
N TYR A 24 -8.96 12.61 -0.69
CA TYR A 24 -8.66 11.24 -0.30
C TYR A 24 -7.16 11.04 0.00
N PHE A 25 -6.26 11.54 -0.86
CA PHE A 25 -4.82 11.51 -0.66
C PHE A 25 -4.36 12.43 0.48
N THR A 26 -4.99 13.59 0.68
CA THR A 26 -4.64 14.53 1.75
C THR A 26 -5.10 14.03 3.12
N LYS A 27 -6.18 13.24 3.19
CA LYS A 27 -6.70 12.68 4.46
C LYS A 27 -6.14 11.29 4.78
N HIS A 28 -5.73 10.50 3.78
CA HIS A 28 -5.21 9.14 3.96
C HIS A 28 -4.11 8.75 2.95
N PRO A 29 -2.95 9.45 2.91
CA PRO A 29 -1.95 9.22 1.87
C PRO A 29 -1.27 7.84 1.94
N GLU A 30 -1.24 7.21 3.12
CA GLU A 30 -0.56 5.94 3.39
C GLU A 30 -1.46 4.67 3.38
N LYS A 31 -2.77 4.82 3.14
CA LYS A 31 -3.74 3.70 3.20
C LYS A 31 -3.94 2.96 1.86
N TYR A 32 -3.18 1.87 1.67
CA TYR A 32 -3.69 0.55 1.24
C TYR A 32 -3.99 0.18 -0.23
N VAL A 33 -3.00 0.20 -1.13
CA VAL A 33 -2.91 -0.97 -2.04
C VAL A 33 -1.46 -1.39 -2.15
N PHE A 34 -0.96 -2.01 -1.08
CA PHE A 34 0.24 -2.82 -1.22
C PHE A 34 -0.05 -3.96 -2.17
N ARG A 35 0.82 -4.16 -3.15
CA ARG A 35 0.74 -5.27 -4.10
C ARG A 35 1.88 -6.25 -3.82
N ALA A 36 1.69 -7.50 -4.24
CA ALA A 36 2.79 -8.43 -4.26
C ALA A 36 3.93 -7.86 -5.14
N GLY A 37 5.15 -7.90 -4.63
CA GLY A 37 6.32 -7.26 -5.24
C GLY A 37 6.60 -5.85 -4.72
N ASP A 38 5.72 -5.22 -3.92
CA ASP A 38 6.05 -3.93 -3.33
C ASP A 38 7.15 -4.08 -2.27
N VAL A 39 8.12 -3.17 -2.28
CA VAL A 39 9.13 -3.05 -1.23
C VAL A 39 8.68 -1.94 -0.29
N VAL A 40 8.64 -2.26 0.99
CA VAL A 40 8.20 -1.36 2.05
C VAL A 40 9.26 -1.26 3.14
N GLU A 41 9.30 -0.12 3.80
CA GLU A 41 10.01 0.07 5.05
C GLU A 41 9.01 -0.03 6.20
N TYR A 42 9.34 -0.85 7.20
CA TYR A 42 8.55 -0.97 8.42
C TYR A 42 9.14 -0.10 9.52
N ASN A 43 8.31 0.80 10.05
CA ASN A 43 8.71 1.82 11.03
C ASN A 43 8.24 1.54 12.46
N GLY A 44 7.60 0.39 12.72
CA GLY A 44 7.07 0.10 14.07
C GLY A 44 8.16 -0.09 15.11
N ILE A 45 7.89 0.36 16.33
CA ILE A 45 8.86 0.45 17.43
C ILE A 45 9.29 -0.95 17.89
N GLY A 46 10.58 -1.30 17.76
CA GLY A 46 11.17 -2.54 18.31
C GLY A 46 12.10 -3.29 17.35
N ARG A 47 12.39 -4.59 17.63
CA ARG A 47 13.34 -5.43 16.85
C ARG A 47 12.87 -5.82 15.42
N GLY A 48 11.76 -5.24 14.96
CA GLY A 48 11.11 -5.56 13.68
C GLY A 48 11.36 -4.57 12.55
N CYS A 49 11.98 -3.41 12.82
CA CYS A 49 12.24 -2.35 11.84
C CYS A 49 13.03 -2.85 10.62
N GLY A 50 12.82 -2.22 9.46
CA GLY A 50 13.64 -2.45 8.28
C GLY A 50 12.85 -2.78 7.02
N LYS A 51 13.58 -3.15 5.97
CA LYS A 51 13.03 -3.39 4.64
C LYS A 51 12.28 -4.71 4.60
N ARG A 52 11.11 -4.68 3.97
CA ARG A 52 10.25 -5.84 3.78
C ARG A 52 9.71 -5.86 2.36
N ILE A 53 9.43 -7.06 1.86
CA ILE A 53 8.76 -7.26 0.59
C ILE A 53 7.34 -7.75 0.87
N ILE A 54 6.38 -7.18 0.17
CA ILE A 54 5.01 -7.66 0.19
C ILE A 54 4.90 -8.82 -0.79
N VAL A 55 4.47 -9.98 -0.31
CA VAL A 55 4.29 -11.19 -1.11
C VAL A 55 2.86 -11.68 -1.00
N ARG A 56 2.40 -12.48 -1.96
CA ARG A 56 1.09 -13.12 -1.92
C ARG A 56 1.26 -14.61 -1.66
N ILE A 57 0.68 -15.12 -0.57
CA ILE A 57 0.68 -16.54 -0.20
C ILE A 57 -0.78 -16.95 -0.01
N GLY A 58 -1.24 -17.98 -0.74
CA GLY A 58 -2.63 -18.45 -0.61
C GLY A 58 -3.70 -17.38 -0.89
N GLY A 59 -3.41 -16.41 -1.77
CA GLY A 59 -4.32 -15.30 -2.08
C GLY A 59 -4.24 -14.10 -1.12
N VAL A 60 -3.46 -14.20 -0.06
CA VAL A 60 -3.34 -13.20 1.01
C VAL A 60 -1.99 -12.50 0.97
N LEU A 61 -1.96 -11.21 1.31
CA LEU A 61 -0.72 -10.43 1.36
C LEU A 61 0.00 -10.59 2.71
N HIS A 62 1.30 -10.82 2.64
CA HIS A 62 2.22 -10.96 3.77
C HIS A 62 3.40 -10.01 3.60
N SER A 63 3.95 -9.50 4.70
CA SER A 63 5.21 -8.75 4.70
C SER A 63 6.37 -9.64 5.16
N VAL A 64 7.38 -9.80 4.31
CA VAL A 64 8.56 -10.66 4.53
C VAL A 64 9.78 -9.78 4.76
N ARG A 65 10.56 -9.99 5.82
CA ARG A 65 11.85 -9.27 5.97
C ARG A 65 12.81 -9.69 4.86
N VAL A 66 13.49 -8.72 4.25
CA VAL A 66 14.47 -8.98 3.20
C VAL A 66 15.67 -9.77 3.74
N ASP A 67 16.09 -9.44 4.95
CA ASP A 67 17.33 -9.91 5.58
C ASP A 67 17.20 -11.29 6.24
N THR A 68 16.02 -11.66 6.71
CA THR A 68 15.82 -12.95 7.42
C THR A 68 14.81 -13.89 6.76
N GLY A 69 14.06 -13.42 5.75
CA GLY A 69 12.94 -14.18 5.17
C GLY A 69 11.76 -14.39 6.12
N ILE A 70 11.82 -13.87 7.36
CA ILE A 70 10.75 -14.04 8.34
C ILE A 70 9.55 -13.20 7.94
N HIS A 71 8.40 -13.84 7.77
CA HIS A 71 7.12 -13.17 7.63
C HIS A 71 6.34 -13.21 8.94
N LEU A 72 5.41 -12.27 9.09
CA LEU A 72 4.48 -12.27 10.22
C LEU A 72 3.29 -13.17 9.91
N SER A 73 2.52 -13.51 10.95
CA SER A 73 1.21 -14.13 10.74
C SER A 73 0.29 -13.20 9.94
N HIS A 74 -0.77 -13.76 9.35
CA HIS A 74 -1.75 -12.97 8.61
C HIS A 74 -2.33 -11.83 9.46
N THR A 75 -2.80 -12.15 10.66
CA THR A 75 -3.41 -11.19 11.58
C THR A 75 -2.45 -10.05 11.96
N GLN A 76 -1.18 -10.38 12.21
CA GLN A 76 -0.16 -9.38 12.50
C GLN A 76 0.17 -8.52 11.27
N SER A 77 0.22 -9.12 10.08
CA SER A 77 0.46 -8.38 8.84
C SER A 77 -0.67 -7.39 8.55
N GLN A 78 -1.92 -7.85 8.68
CA GLN A 78 -3.13 -7.02 8.50
C GLN A 78 -3.21 -5.89 9.51
N ARG A 79 -3.00 -6.19 10.80
CA ARG A 79 -2.98 -5.17 11.85
C ARG A 79 -1.94 -4.08 11.58
N ARG A 80 -0.73 -4.46 11.13
CA ARG A 80 0.33 -3.49 10.81
C ARG A 80 0.07 -2.71 9.54
N PHE A 81 -0.65 -3.30 8.59
CA PHE A 81 -1.23 -2.51 7.52
C PHE A 81 -2.17 -1.48 8.14
N GLU A 82 -3.21 -1.90 8.87
CA GLU A 82 -4.22 -1.02 9.51
C GLU A 82 -3.65 0.12 10.35
N GLU A 83 -2.54 -0.13 11.05
CA GLU A 83 -1.80 0.82 11.91
C GLU A 83 -0.88 1.77 11.10
N CYS A 84 -0.89 1.71 9.75
CA CYS A 84 -0.06 2.52 8.86
C CYS A 84 1.45 2.41 9.14
N GLU A 85 1.93 1.25 9.64
CA GLU A 85 3.33 1.08 10.04
C GLU A 85 4.28 0.80 8.85
N TYR A 86 3.76 0.69 7.63
CA TYR A 86 4.52 0.43 6.42
C TYR A 86 4.53 1.63 5.49
N ARG A 87 5.73 1.98 5.01
CA ARG A 87 5.94 3.00 3.97
C ARG A 87 6.45 2.33 2.71
N LYS A 88 5.76 2.49 1.57
CA LYS A 88 6.25 1.99 0.28
C LYS A 88 7.52 2.75 -0.12
N ILE A 89 8.57 2.02 -0.48
CA ILE A 89 9.88 2.58 -0.88
C ILE A 89 10.32 2.16 -2.29
N GLY A 90 9.63 1.21 -2.92
CA GLY A 90 9.91 0.78 -4.29
C GLY A 90 9.13 -0.47 -4.70
N VAL A 91 9.51 -1.07 -5.82
CA VAL A 91 9.04 -2.39 -6.26
C VAL A 91 10.22 -3.34 -6.47
N LEU A 92 10.01 -4.64 -6.23
CA LEU A 92 11.07 -5.65 -6.20
C LEU A 92 11.85 -5.74 -7.52
N SER A 93 11.16 -5.51 -8.66
CA SER A 93 11.78 -5.48 -9.99
C SER A 93 12.90 -4.45 -10.11
N ASP A 94 12.86 -3.37 -9.32
CA ASP A 94 13.90 -2.34 -9.34
C ASP A 94 15.22 -2.82 -8.71
N TYR A 95 15.17 -3.91 -7.93
CA TYR A 95 16.28 -4.43 -7.13
C TYR A 95 16.86 -5.75 -7.67
N ILE A 96 16.19 -6.39 -8.63
CA ILE A 96 16.67 -7.62 -9.30
C ILE A 96 17.24 -7.20 -10.65
N LYS A 97 18.55 -7.39 -10.84
CA LYS A 97 19.26 -7.16 -12.12
C LYS A 97 19.33 -8.43 -12.95
#